data_AF-A0A0A5GI39-F1
#
_entry.id   AF-A0A0A5GI39-F1
#
_cell.length_a   1.000
_cell.length_b   1.000
_cell.length_c   1.000
_cell.angle_alpha   90.00
_cell.angle_beta   90.00
_cell.angle_gamma   90.00
#
_symmetry.space_group_name_H-M   'P 1'
#
loop_
_entity.id
_entity.type
_entity.pdbx_description
1 polymer ?
#
loop_
_entity_poly.entity_id
_entity_poly.type
_entity_poly.pdbx_seq_one_letter_code
_entity_poly.pdbx_strand_id
1 'polypeptide(L)' 'MNDMKEFLYQLQHVVQLSQEMKEAYERLGEGEQQIIRNHAPFGETPLQLNKEITEWYENLYEHSQTKE' A
#
# COMPACT_ATOMS: atom_id res chain seq x y z
N MET A 1 21.24 -5.45 -13.08
CA MET A 1 19.78 -5.52 -12.84
C MET A 1 19.16 -4.28 -13.45
N ASN A 2 17.93 -4.36 -13.97
CA ASN A 2 17.21 -3.21 -14.51
C ASN A 2 16.61 -2.42 -13.35
N ASP A 3 16.95 -1.15 -13.17
CA ASP A 3 16.51 -0.31 -12.05
C ASP A 3 14.97 -0.26 -11.91
N MET A 4 14.23 -0.39 -13.02
CA MET A 4 12.77 -0.50 -13.00
C MET A 4 12.29 -1.81 -12.35
N LYS A 5 12.97 -2.93 -12.63
CA LYS A 5 12.64 -4.23 -12.01
C LYS A 5 12.95 -4.20 -10.52
N GLU A 6 14.04 -3.55 -10.11
CA GLU A 6 14.36 -3.34 -8.70
C GLU A 6 13.29 -2.46 -8.02
N PHE A 7 12.90 -1.36 -8.65
CA PHE A 7 11.84 -0.50 -8.11
C PHE A 7 10.51 -1.24 -7.95
N LEU A 8 10.07 -2.01 -8.95
CA LEU A 8 8.86 -2.82 -8.86
C LEU A 8 8.94 -3.86 -7.74
N TYR A 9 10.10 -4.47 -7.54
CA TYR A 9 10.32 -5.39 -6.43
C TYR A 9 10.18 -4.69 -5.07
N GLN A 10 10.79 -3.52 -4.90
CA GLN A 10 10.62 -2.72 -3.67
C GLN A 10 9.16 -2.28 -3.47
N LEU A 11 8.48 -1.87 -4.54
CA LEU A 11 7.07 -1.49 -4.47
C LEU A 11 6.18 -2.68 -4.09
N GLN A 12 6.48 -3.88 -4.56
CA GLN A 12 5.79 -5.11 -4.15
C GLN A 12 5.94 -5.37 -2.64
N HIS A 13 7.12 -5.12 -2.06
CA HIS A 13 7.30 -5.21 -0.60
C HIS A 13 6.45 -4.18 0.15
N VAL A 14 6.34 -2.97 -0.38
CA VAL A 14 5.48 -1.94 0.21
C VAL A 14 4.00 -2.36 0.15
N VAL A 15 3.55 -3.00 -0.94
CA VAL A 15 2.20 -3.60 -1.01
C VAL A 15 2.01 -4.62 0.11
N GLN A 16 2.94 -5.54 0.32
CA GLN A 16 2.86 -6.56 1.37
C GLN A 16 2.77 -5.94 2.77
N LEU A 17 3.64 -4.98 3.09
CA LEU A 17 3.61 -4.27 4.37
C LEU A 17 2.30 -3.49 4.56
N SER A 18 1.79 -2.86 3.50
CA SER A 18 0.51 -2.15 3.57
C SER A 18 -0.67 -3.09 3.82
N GLN A 19 -0.61 -4.32 3.29
CA GLN A 19 -1.62 -5.36 3.52
C GLN A 19 -1.60 -5.84 4.98
N GLU A 20 -0.42 -6.08 5.56
CA GLU A 20 -0.29 -6.43 6.98
C GLU A 20 -0.85 -5.31 7.88
N MET A 21 -0.56 -4.05 7.55
CA MET A 21 -1.09 -2.89 8.28
C MET A 21 -2.61 -2.75 8.15
N LYS A 22 -3.16 -2.99 6.97
CA LYS A 22 -4.61 -3.04 6.73
C LYS A 22 -5.27 -4.10 7.61
N GLU A 23 -4.73 -5.32 7.61
CA GLU A 23 -5.28 -6.42 8.41
C GLU A 23 -5.19 -6.14 9.91
N ALA A 24 -4.09 -5.52 10.36
CA ALA A 24 -3.96 -5.07 11.74
C ALA A 24 -5.01 -4.02 12.10
N TYR A 25 -5.26 -3.07 11.21
CA TYR A 25 -6.27 -2.03 11.38
C TYR A 25 -7.70 -2.60 11.42
N GLU A 26 -8.02 -3.57 10.57
CA GLU A 26 -9.35 -4.21 10.51
C GLU A 26 -9.67 -5.03 11.78
N ARG A 27 -8.67 -5.50 12.52
CA ARG A 27 -8.85 -6.20 13.81
C ARG A 27 -9.19 -5.26 14.97
N LEU A 28 -8.99 -3.96 14.81
CA LEU A 28 -9.22 -2.97 15.86
C LEU A 28 -10.71 -2.66 16.01
N GLY A 29 -11.11 -2.32 17.24
CA GLY A 29 -12.45 -1.79 17.49
C GLY A 29 -12.64 -0.39 16.91
N GLU A 30 -13.89 0.04 16.74
CA GLU A 30 -14.22 1.36 16.15
C GLU A 30 -13.53 2.53 16.88
N GLY A 31 -13.44 2.48 18.20
CA GLY A 31 -12.77 3.52 19.00
C GLY A 31 -11.26 3.61 18.72
N GLU A 32 -10.59 2.48 18.59
CA GLU A 32 -9.16 2.41 18.27
C GLU A 32 -8.88 2.86 16.84
N GLN A 33 -9.73 2.43 15.90
CA GLN A 33 -9.69 2.90 14.51
C GLN A 33 -9.84 4.43 14.43
N GLN A 34 -10.74 5.02 15.23
CA GLN A 34 -10.93 6.46 15.29
C GLN A 34 -9.69 7.19 15.83
N ILE A 35 -9.01 6.62 16.84
CA ILE A 35 -7.75 7.19 17.35
C ILE A 35 -6.70 7.24 16.24
N ILE A 36 -6.53 6.14 15.50
CA ILE A 36 -5.58 6.07 14.38
C ILE A 36 -5.94 7.10 13.31
N ARG A 37 -7.21 7.17 12.90
CA ARG A 37 -7.67 8.14 11.90
C ARG A 37 -7.39 9.58 12.34
N ASN A 38 -7.64 9.91 13.62
CA ASN A 38 -7.42 11.26 14.15
C ASN A 38 -5.93 11.65 14.23
N HIS A 39 -5.02 10.67 14.24
CA HIS A 39 -3.57 10.89 14.31
C HIS A 39 -2.85 10.53 13.01
N ALA A 40 -3.59 10.22 11.94
CA ALA A 40 -3.00 9.90 10.65
C ALA A 40 -2.36 11.17 10.05
N PRO A 41 -1.06 11.17 9.73
CA PRO A 41 -0.34 12.36 9.27
C PRO A 41 -0.85 12.90 7.93
N PHE A 42 -1.44 12.03 7.10
CA PHE A 42 -1.90 12.36 5.75
C PHE A 42 -3.42 12.20 5.59
N GLY A 43 -4.15 11.97 6.69
CA GLY A 43 -5.60 11.73 6.67
C GLY A 43 -6.03 10.38 6.06
N GLU A 44 -5.13 9.68 5.35
CA GLU A 44 -5.37 8.31 4.88
C GLU A 44 -5.28 7.31 6.02
N THR A 45 -6.28 6.43 6.09
CA THR A 45 -6.28 5.24 6.94
C THR A 45 -5.44 4.13 6.31
N PRO A 46 -4.99 3.13 7.09
CA PRO A 46 -4.33 1.94 6.54
C PRO A 46 -5.11 1.24 5.41
N LEU A 47 -6.45 1.30 5.43
CA LEU A 47 -7.31 0.82 4.35
C LEU A 47 -7.10 1.58 3.03
N GLN A 48 -7.02 2.92 3.11
CA GLN A 48 -6.84 3.79 1.95
C GLN A 48 -5.42 3.66 1.39
N LEU A 49 -4.41 3.66 2.27
CA LEU A 49 -3.01 3.48 1.89
C LEU A 49 -2.78 2.16 1.16
N ASN A 50 -3.30 1.05 1.68
CA ASN A 50 -3.18 -0.24 1.02
C ASN A 50 -3.79 -0.23 -0.39
N LYS A 51 -4.97 0.39 -0.55
CA LYS A 51 -5.62 0.52 -1.85
C LYS A 51 -4.74 1.30 -2.84
N GLU A 52 -4.29 2.48 -2.45
CA GLU A 52 -3.49 3.38 -3.31
C GLU A 52 -2.16 2.76 -3.71
N ILE A 53 -1.46 2.11 -2.78
CA ILE A 53 -0.19 1.43 -3.02
C ILE A 53 -0.38 0.22 -3.96
N THR A 54 -1.47 -0.54 -3.78
CA THR A 54 -1.81 -1.67 -4.66
C THR A 54 -2.11 -1.20 -6.07
N GLU A 55 -2.96 -0.18 -6.23
CA GLU A 55 -3.26 0.42 -7.53
C GLU A 55 -1.98 0.97 -8.19
N TRP A 56 -1.07 1.58 -7.43
CA TRP A 56 0.20 2.06 -7.96
C TRP A 56 1.08 0.92 -8.50
N TYR A 57 1.18 -0.18 -7.75
CA TYR A 57 1.92 -1.37 -8.18
C TYR A 57 1.32 -1.98 -9.44
N GLU A 58 0.01 -2.21 -9.49
CA GLU A 58 -0.67 -2.81 -10.65
C GLU A 58 -0.46 -1.97 -11.90
N ASN A 59 -0.69 -0.66 -11.80
CA ASN A 59 -0.49 0.28 -12.92
C ASN A 59 0.95 0.25 -13.44
N LEU A 60 1.94 0.33 -12.55
CA LEU A 60 3.35 0.30 -12.97
C LEU A 60 3.75 -1.05 -13.54
N TYR A 61 3.27 -2.15 -12.95
CA TYR A 61 3.55 -3.50 -13.41
C TYR A 61 3.04 -3.68 -14.84
N GLU A 62 1.78 -3.35 -15.11
CA GLU A 62 1.19 -3.45 -16.46
C GLU A 62 2.01 -2.70 -17.51
N HIS A 63 2.32 -1.43 -17.27
CA HIS A 63 3.06 -0.57 -18.20
C HIS A 63 4.54 -1.00 -18.36
N SER A 64 5.11 -1.68 -17.37
CA SER A 64 6.46 -2.24 -17.46
C SER A 64 6.53 -3.47 -18.37
N GLN A 65 5.43 -4.23 -18.49
CA GLN A 65 5.33 -5.43 -19.33
C GLN A 65 4.92 -5.10 -20.77
N THR A 66 4.28 -3.96 -21.03
CA THR A 66 3.79 -3.59 -22.38
C THR A 66 4.87 -3.01 -23.32
N LYS A 67 6.15 -3.03 -22.92
CA LYS A 67 7.28 -2.49 -23.71
C LYS A 67 8.25 -3.56 -24.24
N GLU A 68 7.84 -4.83 -24.30
CA GLU A 68 8.56 -5.89 -25.03
C GLU A 68 7.88 -6.23 -26.36
#